data_AF-A0A931QJM0-F1
#
_entry.id   AF-A0A931QJM0-F1
#
_cell.length_a   1.000
_cell.length_b   1.000
_cell.length_c   1.000
_cell.angle_alpha   90.00
_cell.angle_beta   90.00
_cell.angle_gamma   90.00
#
_symmetry.space_group_name_H-M   'P 1'
#
loop_
_entity.id
_entity.type
_entity.pdbx_description
1 polymer ?
#
loop_
_entity_poly.entity_id
_entity_poly.type
_entity_poly.pdbx_seq_one_letter_code
_entity_poly.pdbx_strand_id
1 'polypeptide(L)'
;MEHVREMIDQILRATQEQRGGSESIMRTAERMRDLTHQVGRATSDLAQGSRQIIQAVESTTDQVMVIVEATKEQEQGSHRIMDSIERISRIPRQTAGVAKVMAGAARDLVGEAGRFRETVRAYRTAERRTGGTALAFGVIPLDRADVMREKFKPLADYLSHGLGRPVDLKVPDRYEACLRDIWEEEADFAYLTPTTYIEARHKFGVSLVAKALRNGLPFNHSAIVVPPGSRIARLEQIAGKRVAFGDERSTSSYLMPRLMLARAGVRLIDLDEYSFFGHHDRVAEAVLGGEADAGGMMEATARRFAERGLGILAVSPDIPEFCVVAAAGTPAPLADRVRELLTGLSASRPEDLRILKSISSDYTGFAAGADADYDGVRTSVQEVYGITYTGGGA
;
A
#
# COMPACT_ATOMS: atom_id res chain seq x y z
N MET A 1 -19.19 142.51 -28.14
CA MET A 1 -18.21 141.93 -27.18
C MET A 1 -18.77 140.70 -26.47
N GLU A 2 -20.06 140.66 -26.12
CA GLU A 2 -20.70 139.53 -25.41
C GLU A 2 -20.75 138.21 -26.21
N HIS A 3 -21.08 138.29 -27.50
CA HIS A 3 -21.10 137.14 -28.43
C HIS A 3 -19.74 136.43 -28.58
N VAL A 4 -18.63 137.17 -28.50
CA VAL A 4 -17.27 136.61 -28.59
C VAL A 4 -16.92 135.84 -27.31
N ARG A 5 -17.40 136.28 -26.14
CA ARG A 5 -17.16 135.63 -24.86
C ARG A 5 -17.95 134.32 -24.74
N GLU A 6 -19.21 134.29 -25.19
CA GLU A 6 -20.03 133.06 -25.27
C GLU A 6 -19.42 132.04 -26.25
N MET A 7 -18.97 132.48 -27.42
CA MET A 7 -18.33 131.61 -28.41
C MET A 7 -17.02 131.00 -27.87
N ILE A 8 -16.19 131.78 -27.17
CA ILE A 8 -14.99 131.26 -26.50
C ILE A 8 -15.35 130.23 -25.42
N ASP A 9 -16.39 130.48 -24.63
CA ASP A 9 -16.83 129.59 -23.55
C ASP A 9 -17.49 128.29 -24.08
N GLN A 10 -18.18 128.36 -25.22
CA GLN A 10 -18.66 127.20 -25.97
C GLN A 10 -17.52 126.39 -26.59
N ILE A 11 -16.51 127.06 -27.18
CA ILE A 11 -15.31 126.40 -27.70
C ILE A 11 -14.56 125.72 -26.57
N LEU A 12 -14.39 126.36 -25.40
CA LEU A 12 -13.74 125.76 -24.25
C LEU A 12 -14.48 124.50 -23.75
N ARG A 13 -15.82 124.55 -23.63
CA ARG A 13 -16.65 123.39 -23.28
C ARG A 13 -16.54 122.27 -24.31
N ALA A 14 -16.70 122.59 -25.60
CA ALA A 14 -16.57 121.62 -26.68
C ALA A 14 -15.16 121.00 -26.72
N THR A 15 -14.11 121.79 -26.49
CA THR A 15 -12.71 121.32 -26.44
C THR A 15 -12.49 120.39 -25.24
N GLN A 16 -13.11 120.67 -24.09
CA GLN A 16 -13.03 119.83 -22.90
C GLN A 16 -13.81 118.51 -23.08
N GLU A 17 -15.01 118.56 -23.66
CA GLU A 17 -15.79 117.38 -24.06
C GLU A 17 -15.04 116.53 -25.09
N GLN A 18 -14.37 117.17 -26.05
CA GLN A 18 -13.56 116.50 -27.07
C GLN A 18 -12.31 115.84 -26.47
N ARG A 19 -11.66 116.46 -25.47
CA ARG A 19 -10.59 115.81 -24.69
C ARG A 19 -11.10 114.58 -23.94
N GLY A 20 -12.25 114.68 -23.26
CA GLY A 20 -12.87 113.54 -22.59
C GLY A 20 -13.25 112.41 -23.55
N GLY A 21 -13.78 112.75 -24.73
CA GLY A 21 -14.06 111.80 -25.81
C GLY A 21 -12.79 111.13 -26.34
N SER A 22 -11.72 111.89 -26.56
CA SER A 22 -10.42 111.38 -27.00
C SER A 22 -9.78 110.43 -25.97
N GLU A 23 -9.84 110.76 -24.68
CA GLU A 23 -9.38 109.86 -23.61
C GLU A 23 -10.19 108.56 -23.56
N SER A 24 -11.51 108.64 -23.78
CA SER A 24 -12.37 107.45 -23.82
C SER A 24 -12.07 106.55 -25.03
N ILE A 25 -11.80 107.16 -26.19
CA ILE A 25 -11.35 106.45 -27.39
C ILE A 25 -9.97 105.81 -27.15
N MET A 26 -9.03 106.52 -26.52
CA MET A 26 -7.71 105.96 -26.18
C MET A 26 -7.84 104.76 -25.24
N ARG A 27 -8.64 104.86 -24.17
CA ARG A 27 -8.90 103.72 -23.26
C ARG A 27 -9.55 102.54 -23.98
N THR A 28 -10.46 102.80 -24.91
CA THR A 28 -11.11 101.75 -25.70
C THR A 28 -10.13 101.10 -26.68
N ALA A 29 -9.27 101.89 -27.32
CA ALA A 29 -8.22 101.40 -28.20
C ALA A 29 -7.17 100.56 -27.44
N GLU A 30 -6.82 100.95 -26.21
CA GLU A 30 -5.98 100.15 -25.32
C GLU A 30 -6.64 98.81 -24.97
N ARG A 31 -7.93 98.81 -24.56
CA ARG A 31 -8.68 97.58 -24.31
C ARG A 31 -8.78 96.68 -25.54
N MET A 32 -8.99 97.25 -26.73
CA MET A 32 -9.01 96.49 -27.99
C MET A 32 -7.65 95.88 -28.29
N ARG A 33 -6.56 96.59 -28.00
CA ARG A 33 -5.19 96.09 -28.15
C ARG A 33 -4.94 94.90 -27.21
N ASP A 34 -5.36 95.00 -25.96
CA ASP A 34 -5.24 93.90 -24.98
C ASP A 34 -6.08 92.68 -25.38
N LEU A 35 -7.33 92.88 -25.83
CA LEU A 35 -8.19 91.82 -26.36
C LEU A 35 -7.56 91.14 -27.58
N THR A 36 -6.97 91.92 -28.48
CA THR A 36 -6.29 91.37 -29.67
C THR A 36 -5.09 90.52 -29.26
N HIS A 37 -4.33 90.95 -28.25
CA HIS A 37 -3.26 90.13 -27.67
C HIS A 37 -3.80 88.84 -27.03
N GLN A 38 -4.90 88.90 -26.28
CA GLN A 38 -5.53 87.72 -25.68
C GLN A 38 -6.04 86.73 -26.74
N VAL A 39 -6.72 87.22 -27.78
CA VAL A 39 -7.18 86.41 -28.91
C VAL A 39 -5.98 85.77 -29.63
N GLY A 40 -4.89 86.51 -29.82
CA GLY A 40 -3.65 85.97 -30.39
C GLY A 40 -3.08 84.80 -29.58
N ARG A 41 -3.01 84.93 -28.24
CA ARG A 41 -2.57 83.84 -27.35
C ARG A 41 -3.52 82.64 -27.40
N ALA A 42 -4.82 82.87 -27.25
CA ALA A 42 -5.82 81.79 -27.31
C ALA A 42 -5.80 81.05 -28.66
N THR A 43 -5.58 81.75 -29.76
CA THR A 43 -5.44 81.14 -31.10
C THR A 43 -4.17 80.29 -31.19
N SER A 44 -3.06 80.74 -30.61
CA SER A 44 -1.82 79.96 -30.51
C SER A 44 -2.00 78.70 -29.67
N ASP A 45 -2.63 78.82 -28.51
CA ASP A 45 -2.91 77.69 -27.61
C ASP A 45 -3.84 76.67 -28.27
N LEU A 46 -4.87 77.14 -28.99
CA LEU A 46 -5.76 76.28 -29.78
C LEU A 46 -5.01 75.54 -30.89
N ALA A 47 -4.12 76.22 -31.60
CA ALA A 47 -3.28 75.59 -32.64
C ALA A 47 -2.34 74.53 -32.04
N GLN A 48 -1.80 74.76 -30.85
CA GLN A 48 -1.02 73.77 -30.11
C GLN A 48 -1.87 72.58 -29.67
N GLY A 49 -3.05 72.81 -29.09
CA GLY A 49 -3.98 71.75 -28.69
C GLY A 49 -4.44 70.91 -29.87
N SER A 50 -4.72 71.54 -31.02
CA SER A 50 -5.07 70.83 -32.26
C SER A 50 -3.96 69.89 -32.72
N ARG A 51 -2.68 70.31 -32.66
CA ARG A 51 -1.54 69.43 -32.97
C ARG A 51 -1.44 68.24 -32.02
N GLN A 52 -1.69 68.44 -30.73
CA GLN A 52 -1.70 67.34 -29.75
C GLN A 52 -2.83 66.35 -30.01
N ILE A 53 -4.02 66.83 -30.41
CA ILE A 53 -5.14 65.96 -30.78
C ILE A 53 -4.79 65.14 -32.02
N ILE A 54 -4.20 65.75 -33.04
CA ILE A 54 -3.78 65.03 -34.25
C ILE A 54 -2.78 63.91 -33.89
N GLN A 55 -1.76 64.21 -33.08
CA GLN A 55 -0.80 63.21 -32.62
C GLN A 55 -1.45 62.08 -31.80
N ALA A 56 -2.42 62.40 -30.95
CA ALA A 56 -3.16 61.39 -30.18
C ALA A 56 -4.01 60.49 -31.08
N VAL A 57 -4.62 61.05 -32.14
CA VAL A 57 -5.40 60.30 -33.13
C VAL A 57 -4.49 59.38 -33.96
N GLU A 58 -3.31 59.87 -34.39
CA GLU A 58 -2.30 59.05 -35.06
C GLU A 58 -1.86 57.89 -34.17
N SER A 59 -1.50 58.17 -32.91
CA SER A 59 -1.10 57.13 -31.95
C SER A 59 -2.21 56.11 -31.68
N THR A 60 -3.48 56.55 -31.61
CA THR A 60 -4.62 55.64 -31.44
C THR A 60 -4.79 54.74 -32.67
N THR A 61 -4.56 55.28 -33.87
CA THR A 61 -4.63 54.51 -35.12
C THR A 61 -3.56 53.43 -35.15
N ASP A 62 -2.33 53.75 -34.73
CA ASP A 62 -1.24 52.78 -34.61
C ASP A 62 -1.58 51.67 -33.60
N GLN A 63 -2.16 52.04 -32.45
CA GLN A 63 -2.59 51.05 -31.46
C GLN A 63 -3.69 50.11 -31.98
N VAL A 64 -4.65 50.63 -32.76
CA VAL A 64 -5.68 49.80 -33.39
C VAL A 64 -5.05 48.78 -34.34
N MET A 65 -4.02 49.17 -35.11
CA MET A 65 -3.31 48.23 -35.98
C MET A 65 -2.62 47.11 -35.20
N VAL A 66 -1.99 47.42 -34.06
CA VAL A 66 -1.39 46.41 -33.17
C VAL A 66 -2.46 45.48 -32.60
N ILE A 67 -3.64 46.00 -32.22
CA ILE A 67 -4.76 45.18 -31.74
C ILE A 67 -5.24 44.22 -32.84
N VAL A 68 -5.35 44.68 -34.09
CA VAL A 68 -5.73 43.83 -35.22
C VAL A 68 -4.73 42.68 -35.39
N GLU A 69 -3.42 42.96 -35.31
CA GLU A 69 -2.40 41.92 -35.44
C GLU A 69 -2.44 40.93 -34.27
N ALA A 70 -2.58 41.42 -33.03
CA ALA A 70 -2.73 40.59 -31.84
C ALA A 70 -3.98 39.69 -31.90
N THR A 71 -5.12 40.20 -32.38
CA THR A 71 -6.35 39.39 -32.54
C THR A 71 -6.19 38.28 -33.58
N LYS A 72 -5.44 38.54 -34.65
CA LYS A 72 -5.10 37.51 -35.66
C LYS A 72 -4.19 36.43 -35.09
N GLU A 73 -3.19 36.80 -34.29
CA GLU A 73 -2.35 35.83 -33.59
C GLU A 73 -3.16 35.00 -32.58
N GLN A 74 -4.09 35.62 -31.87
CA GLN A 74 -4.96 34.95 -30.91
C GLN A 74 -5.89 33.93 -31.60
N GLU A 75 -6.44 34.25 -32.78
CA GLU A 75 -7.22 33.32 -33.58
C GLU A 75 -6.40 32.08 -33.96
N GLN A 76 -5.17 32.27 -34.44
CA GLN A 76 -4.26 31.17 -34.75
C GLN A 76 -3.89 30.36 -33.52
N GLY A 77 -3.67 31.02 -32.37
CA GLY A 77 -3.45 30.36 -31.09
C GLY A 77 -4.63 29.49 -30.68
N SER A 78 -5.86 29.99 -30.85
CA SER A 78 -7.10 29.27 -30.58
C SER A 78 -7.22 28.00 -31.42
N HIS A 79 -6.89 28.07 -32.72
CA HIS A 79 -6.84 26.88 -33.57
C HIS A 79 -5.85 25.83 -33.08
N ARG A 80 -4.63 26.23 -32.68
CA ARG A 80 -3.64 25.29 -32.13
C ARG A 80 -4.11 24.64 -30.82
N ILE A 81 -4.81 25.39 -29.98
CA ILE A 81 -5.41 24.87 -28.74
C ILE A 81 -6.48 23.82 -29.07
N MET A 82 -7.35 24.10 -30.04
CA MET A 82 -8.39 23.15 -30.47
C MET A 82 -7.79 21.86 -31.04
N ASP A 83 -6.78 21.95 -31.91
CA ASP A 83 -6.07 20.78 -32.42
C ASP A 83 -5.42 19.96 -31.30
N SER A 84 -4.85 20.65 -30.30
CA SER A 84 -4.25 20.01 -29.13
C SER A 84 -5.29 19.30 -28.27
N ILE A 85 -6.45 19.92 -28.04
CA ILE A 85 -7.58 19.33 -27.32
C ILE A 85 -8.09 18.09 -28.06
N GLU A 86 -8.20 18.15 -29.39
CA GLU A 86 -8.64 17.00 -30.18
C GLU A 86 -7.66 15.83 -30.05
N ARG A 87 -6.34 16.09 -30.14
CA ARG A 87 -5.31 15.07 -29.91
C ARG A 87 -5.39 14.49 -28.50
N ILE A 88 -5.52 15.32 -27.47
CA ILE A 88 -5.65 14.89 -26.07
C ILE A 88 -6.89 14.02 -25.89
N SER A 89 -8.02 14.36 -26.53
CA SER A 89 -9.27 13.59 -26.43
C SER A 89 -9.17 12.18 -27.03
N ARG A 90 -8.23 11.95 -27.97
CA ARG A 90 -8.00 10.64 -28.60
C ARG A 90 -7.13 9.71 -27.75
N ILE A 91 -6.24 10.27 -26.93
CA ILE A 91 -5.30 9.50 -26.09
C ILE A 91 -6.03 8.47 -25.19
N PRO A 92 -7.08 8.82 -24.41
CA PRO A 92 -7.76 7.87 -23.54
C PRO A 92 -8.31 6.64 -24.27
N ARG A 93 -8.87 6.83 -25.48
CA ARG A 93 -9.41 5.72 -26.28
C ARG A 93 -8.30 4.78 -26.75
N GLN A 94 -7.16 5.35 -27.13
CA GLN A 94 -5.99 4.60 -27.57
C GLN A 94 -5.36 3.83 -26.40
N THR A 95 -5.21 4.48 -25.24
CA THR A 95 -4.72 3.86 -24.00
C THR A 95 -5.64 2.72 -23.54
N ALA A 96 -6.97 2.90 -23.62
CA ALA A 96 -7.93 1.84 -23.32
C ALA A 96 -7.80 0.63 -24.28
N GLY A 97 -7.54 0.88 -25.57
CA GLY A 97 -7.28 -0.16 -26.55
C GLY A 97 -6.02 -0.98 -26.23
N VAL A 98 -4.90 -0.30 -25.93
CA VAL A 98 -3.64 -0.94 -25.53
C VAL A 98 -3.83 -1.74 -24.24
N ALA A 99 -4.53 -1.20 -23.24
CA ALA A 99 -4.81 -1.89 -21.99
C ALA A 99 -5.61 -3.18 -22.21
N LYS A 100 -6.59 -3.18 -23.12
CA LYS A 100 -7.38 -4.37 -23.47
C LYS A 100 -6.52 -5.45 -24.14
N VAL A 101 -5.62 -5.06 -25.03
CA VAL A 101 -4.66 -5.99 -25.68
C VAL A 101 -3.71 -6.57 -24.64
N MET A 102 -3.15 -5.74 -23.75
CA MET A 102 -2.30 -6.20 -22.64
C MET A 102 -3.04 -7.17 -21.71
N ALA A 103 -4.30 -6.89 -21.35
CA ALA A 103 -5.11 -7.80 -20.54
C ALA A 103 -5.43 -9.12 -21.26
N GLY A 104 -5.53 -9.11 -22.59
CA GLY A 104 -5.60 -10.33 -23.41
C GLY A 104 -4.32 -11.14 -23.31
N ALA A 105 -3.18 -10.54 -23.67
CA ALA A 105 -1.87 -11.18 -23.64
C ALA A 105 -1.50 -11.72 -22.25
N ALA A 106 -1.83 -10.99 -21.19
CA ALA A 106 -1.61 -11.46 -19.81
C ALA A 106 -2.43 -12.72 -19.50
N ARG A 107 -3.69 -12.80 -19.94
CA ARG A 107 -4.51 -14.01 -19.77
C ARG A 107 -3.96 -15.19 -20.56
N ASP A 108 -3.48 -14.95 -21.77
CA ASP A 108 -2.89 -15.99 -22.61
C ASP A 108 -1.59 -16.54 -21.99
N LEU A 109 -0.72 -15.66 -21.48
CA LEU A 109 0.51 -16.03 -20.75
C LEU A 109 0.20 -16.84 -19.49
N VAL A 110 -0.82 -16.45 -18.72
CA VAL A 110 -1.27 -17.24 -17.55
C VAL A 110 -1.73 -18.64 -17.99
N GLY A 111 -2.45 -18.74 -19.10
CA GLY A 111 -2.86 -20.02 -19.69
C GLY A 111 -1.68 -20.88 -20.16
N GLU A 112 -0.69 -20.29 -20.83
CA GLU A 112 0.53 -20.99 -21.24
C GLU A 112 1.37 -21.45 -20.05
N ALA A 113 1.56 -20.58 -19.05
CA ALA A 113 2.26 -20.93 -17.81
C ALA A 113 1.57 -22.09 -17.09
N GLY A 114 0.23 -22.14 -17.10
CA GLY A 114 -0.54 -23.27 -16.58
C GLY A 114 -0.23 -24.59 -17.29
N ARG A 115 -0.28 -24.59 -18.64
CA ARG A 115 0.04 -25.79 -19.46
C ARG A 115 1.49 -26.23 -19.31
N PHE A 116 2.42 -25.29 -19.27
CA PHE A 116 3.83 -25.57 -19.06
C PHE A 116 4.05 -26.23 -17.69
N ARG A 117 3.43 -25.69 -16.63
CA ARG A 117 3.49 -26.29 -15.28
C ARG A 117 2.91 -27.71 -15.25
N GLU A 118 1.80 -27.97 -15.92
CA GLU A 118 1.26 -29.34 -16.02
C GLU A 118 2.24 -30.30 -16.70
N THR A 119 2.91 -29.83 -17.76
CA THR A 119 3.91 -30.61 -18.50
C THR A 119 5.14 -30.90 -17.65
N VAL A 120 5.72 -29.89 -17.00
CA VAL A 120 6.86 -30.06 -16.08
C VAL A 120 6.50 -31.02 -14.94
N ARG A 121 5.31 -30.87 -14.36
CA ARG A 121 4.80 -31.76 -13.31
C ARG A 121 4.68 -33.20 -13.79
N ALA A 122 4.21 -33.43 -15.02
CA ALA A 122 4.12 -34.77 -15.60
C ALA A 122 5.51 -35.42 -15.78
N TYR A 123 6.49 -34.66 -16.29
CA TYR A 123 7.88 -35.13 -16.43
C TYR A 123 8.51 -35.46 -15.08
N ARG A 124 8.42 -34.57 -14.08
CA ARG A 124 8.97 -34.84 -12.74
C ARG A 124 8.27 -36.00 -12.04
N THR A 125 6.96 -36.16 -12.20
CA THR A 125 6.23 -37.31 -11.64
C THR A 125 6.74 -38.63 -12.24
N ALA A 126 7.05 -38.63 -13.54
CA ALA A 126 7.65 -39.79 -14.20
C ALA A 126 9.07 -40.07 -13.67
N GLU A 127 9.92 -39.05 -13.50
CA GLU A 127 11.26 -39.21 -12.90
C GLU A 127 11.22 -39.61 -11.41
N ARG A 128 10.24 -39.13 -10.65
CA ARG A 128 10.08 -39.48 -9.23
C ARG A 128 9.77 -40.97 -9.05
N ARG A 129 9.07 -41.58 -10.02
CA ARG A 129 8.76 -43.02 -10.08
C ARG A 129 9.98 -43.89 -10.40
N THR A 130 11.03 -43.35 -11.04
CA THR A 130 12.24 -44.11 -11.40
C THR A 130 13.32 -44.09 -10.30
N GLY A 131 13.08 -43.41 -9.16
CA GLY A 131 13.81 -43.61 -7.90
C GLY A 131 15.18 -42.92 -7.76
N GLY A 132 15.64 -42.14 -8.75
CA GLY A 132 17.00 -41.56 -8.74
C GLY A 132 17.13 -40.08 -8.37
N THR A 133 16.03 -39.31 -8.31
CA THR A 133 16.07 -37.85 -8.10
C THR A 133 15.93 -37.44 -6.63
N ALA A 134 16.53 -36.33 -6.23
CA ALA A 134 16.35 -35.76 -4.89
C ALA A 134 14.88 -35.35 -4.67
N LEU A 135 14.35 -35.58 -3.46
CA LEU A 135 13.03 -35.12 -3.04
C LEU A 135 13.15 -33.75 -2.40
N ALA A 136 12.25 -32.83 -2.73
CA ALA A 136 12.24 -31.51 -2.11
C ALA A 136 11.32 -31.51 -0.87
N PHE A 137 11.84 -31.07 0.27
CA PHE A 137 11.12 -30.94 1.53
C PHE A 137 11.01 -29.46 1.93
N GLY A 138 9.83 -28.89 1.74
CA GLY A 138 9.50 -27.51 2.09
C GLY A 138 9.37 -27.30 3.60
N VAL A 139 9.87 -26.17 4.11
CA VAL A 139 9.67 -25.77 5.51
C VAL A 139 9.22 -24.33 5.55
N ILE A 140 8.08 -24.08 6.20
CA ILE A 140 7.56 -22.73 6.37
C ILE A 140 8.50 -21.87 7.25
N PRO A 141 8.78 -20.59 6.90
CA PRO A 141 9.82 -19.80 7.55
C PRO A 141 9.39 -19.23 8.91
N LEU A 142 9.30 -20.10 9.91
CA LEU A 142 8.97 -19.74 11.30
C LEU A 142 10.05 -18.86 11.98
N ASP A 143 11.24 -18.85 11.42
CA ASP A 143 12.44 -18.17 11.87
C ASP A 143 13.28 -17.80 10.62
N ARG A 144 14.47 -17.23 10.81
CA ARG A 144 15.42 -17.00 9.71
C ARG A 144 15.72 -18.31 8.96
N ALA A 145 15.90 -18.20 7.64
CA ALA A 145 16.01 -19.37 6.77
C ALA A 145 17.27 -20.24 7.05
N ASP A 146 18.37 -19.65 7.52
CA ASP A 146 19.57 -20.37 7.99
C ASP A 146 19.27 -21.21 9.23
N VAL A 147 18.61 -20.62 10.24
CA VAL A 147 18.20 -21.30 11.48
C VAL A 147 17.22 -22.44 11.16
N MET A 148 16.25 -22.19 10.29
CA MET A 148 15.28 -23.21 9.88
C MET A 148 15.95 -24.37 9.12
N ARG A 149 16.92 -24.10 8.25
CA ARG A 149 17.72 -25.13 7.58
C ARG A 149 18.50 -25.98 8.59
N GLU A 150 19.13 -25.36 9.57
CA GLU A 150 19.84 -26.06 10.64
C GLU A 150 18.90 -26.96 11.45
N LYS A 151 17.76 -26.42 11.90
CA LYS A 151 16.75 -27.15 12.69
C LYS A 151 16.20 -28.38 11.97
N PHE A 152 15.95 -28.28 10.66
CA PHE A 152 15.33 -29.37 9.87
C PHE A 152 16.32 -30.31 9.21
N LYS A 153 17.62 -29.96 9.15
CA LYS A 153 18.63 -30.81 8.51
C LYS A 153 18.67 -32.24 9.10
N PRO A 154 18.63 -32.46 10.43
CA PRO A 154 18.60 -33.82 10.96
C PRO A 154 17.40 -34.65 10.51
N LEU A 155 16.22 -34.02 10.35
CA LEU A 155 15.04 -34.71 9.84
C LEU A 155 15.19 -35.04 8.35
N ALA A 156 15.72 -34.11 7.55
CA ALA A 156 15.97 -34.35 6.13
C ALA A 156 16.99 -35.48 5.91
N ASP A 157 18.07 -35.52 6.70
CA ASP A 157 19.08 -36.58 6.64
C ASP A 157 18.48 -37.94 7.04
N TYR A 158 17.63 -37.97 8.09
CA TYR A 158 16.88 -39.15 8.51
C TYR A 158 15.94 -39.68 7.41
N LEU A 159 15.14 -38.80 6.81
CA LEU A 159 14.26 -39.16 5.70
C LEU A 159 15.08 -39.63 4.49
N SER A 160 16.20 -38.98 4.19
CA SER A 160 17.09 -39.38 3.09
C SER A 160 17.58 -40.82 3.26
N HIS A 161 18.03 -41.16 4.47
CA HIS A 161 18.48 -42.52 4.79
C HIS A 161 17.34 -43.54 4.71
N GLY A 162 16.17 -43.24 5.28
CA GLY A 162 15.01 -44.14 5.30
C GLY A 162 14.35 -44.37 3.94
N LEU A 163 14.54 -43.43 3.00
CA LEU A 163 14.02 -43.48 1.63
C LEU A 163 15.04 -43.96 0.60
N GLY A 164 16.33 -44.02 0.96
CA GLY A 164 17.41 -44.38 0.04
C GLY A 164 17.63 -43.37 -1.09
N ARG A 165 17.21 -42.10 -0.91
CA ARG A 165 17.35 -41.02 -1.88
C ARG A 165 17.51 -39.67 -1.18
N PRO A 166 18.21 -38.68 -1.76
CA PRO A 166 18.42 -37.38 -1.11
C PRO A 166 17.10 -36.63 -0.84
N VAL A 167 17.04 -35.93 0.29
CA VAL A 167 15.95 -35.02 0.66
C VAL A 167 16.52 -33.62 0.85
N ASP A 168 16.20 -32.72 -0.08
CA ASP A 168 16.71 -31.34 -0.10
C ASP A 168 15.72 -30.40 0.59
N LEU A 169 16.22 -29.63 1.57
CA LEU A 169 15.41 -28.65 2.27
C LEU A 169 15.17 -27.40 1.44
N LYS A 170 13.90 -27.02 1.30
CA LYS A 170 13.45 -25.77 0.69
C LYS A 170 12.86 -24.88 1.77
N VAL A 171 13.61 -23.85 2.14
CA VAL A 171 13.18 -22.87 3.15
C VAL A 171 13.12 -21.50 2.48
N PRO A 172 11.91 -21.00 2.16
CA PRO A 172 11.72 -19.67 1.62
C PRO A 172 12.11 -18.59 2.62
N ASP A 173 12.34 -17.36 2.14
CA ASP A 173 12.72 -16.24 3.01
C ASP A 173 11.50 -15.57 3.70
N ARG A 174 10.29 -15.74 3.16
CA ARG A 174 9.09 -14.97 3.57
C ARG A 174 7.82 -15.81 3.59
N TYR A 175 6.93 -15.54 4.54
CA TYR A 175 5.65 -16.24 4.70
C TYR A 175 4.68 -16.04 3.54
N GLU A 176 4.58 -14.83 3.01
CA GLU A 176 3.58 -14.43 2.01
C GLU A 176 3.80 -15.15 0.67
N ALA A 177 5.06 -15.45 0.37
CA ALA A 177 5.48 -16.19 -0.81
C ALA A 177 5.62 -17.70 -0.54
N CYS A 178 5.76 -18.12 0.72
CA CYS A 178 6.13 -19.48 1.10
C CYS A 178 5.27 -20.58 0.48
N LEU A 179 3.94 -20.50 0.55
CA LEU A 179 3.07 -21.55 -0.01
C LEU A 179 3.18 -21.62 -1.53
N ARG A 180 3.38 -20.48 -2.20
CA ARG A 180 3.59 -20.47 -3.64
C ARG A 180 4.98 -21.00 -3.94
N ASP A 181 6.02 -20.49 -3.30
CA ASP A 181 7.41 -20.84 -3.56
C ASP A 181 7.71 -22.32 -3.24
N ILE A 182 7.21 -22.87 -2.12
CA ILE A 182 7.37 -24.30 -1.82
C ILE A 182 6.68 -25.16 -2.91
N TRP A 183 5.57 -24.71 -3.50
CA TRP A 183 4.82 -25.48 -4.51
C TRP A 183 5.27 -25.19 -5.95
N GLU A 184 5.74 -23.99 -6.26
CA GLU A 184 6.32 -23.56 -7.54
C GLU A 184 7.76 -24.08 -7.69
N GLU A 185 8.51 -24.18 -6.60
CA GLU A 185 9.76 -24.95 -6.55
C GLU A 185 9.50 -26.47 -6.44
N GLU A 186 8.23 -26.87 -6.49
CA GLU A 186 7.72 -28.25 -6.57
C GLU A 186 8.18 -29.18 -5.45
N ALA A 187 8.08 -28.75 -4.19
CA ALA A 187 8.30 -29.62 -3.05
C ALA A 187 7.42 -30.89 -3.11
N ASP A 188 8.03 -32.03 -2.79
CA ASP A 188 7.36 -33.32 -2.66
C ASP A 188 6.57 -33.40 -1.36
N PHE A 189 7.18 -32.86 -0.30
CA PHE A 189 6.65 -32.80 1.04
C PHE A 189 6.85 -31.40 1.60
N ALA A 190 6.03 -31.02 2.57
CA ALA A 190 6.19 -29.75 3.24
C ALA A 190 5.74 -29.80 4.68
N TYR A 191 6.46 -29.06 5.53
CA TYR A 191 6.11 -28.83 6.91
C TYR A 191 5.37 -27.50 7.07
N LEU A 192 4.10 -27.57 7.48
CA LEU A 192 3.14 -26.47 7.47
C LEU A 192 2.53 -26.21 8.85
N THR A 193 2.18 -24.96 9.10
CA THR A 193 1.26 -24.58 10.20
C THR A 193 -0.19 -24.95 9.84
N PRO A 194 -1.10 -25.05 10.82
CA PRO A 194 -2.49 -25.42 10.56
C PRO A 194 -3.22 -24.52 9.55
N THR A 195 -3.04 -23.20 9.62
CA THR A 195 -3.66 -22.25 8.68
C THR A 195 -3.08 -22.41 7.28
N THR A 196 -1.76 -22.59 7.16
CA THR A 196 -1.13 -22.82 5.86
C THR A 196 -1.45 -24.19 5.27
N TYR A 197 -1.72 -25.19 6.11
CA TYR A 197 -2.20 -26.50 5.67
C TYR A 197 -3.57 -26.40 4.99
N ILE A 198 -4.56 -25.81 5.65
CA ILE A 198 -5.91 -25.73 5.09
C ILE A 198 -5.94 -24.87 3.81
N GLU A 199 -5.11 -23.82 3.75
CA GLU A 199 -4.92 -23.03 2.52
C GLU A 199 -4.29 -23.88 1.40
N ALA A 200 -3.22 -24.62 1.70
CA ALA A 200 -2.55 -25.48 0.72
C ALA A 200 -3.45 -26.65 0.25
N ARG A 201 -4.24 -27.23 1.15
CA ARG A 201 -5.23 -28.29 0.83
C ARG A 201 -6.24 -27.77 -0.17
N HIS A 202 -6.78 -26.57 0.09
CA HIS A 202 -7.77 -25.94 -0.77
C HIS A 202 -7.20 -25.53 -2.14
N LYS A 203 -6.00 -24.91 -2.17
CA LYS A 203 -5.42 -24.37 -3.41
C LYS A 203 -4.69 -25.40 -4.27
N PHE A 204 -4.04 -26.38 -3.64
CA PHE A 204 -3.09 -27.27 -4.32
C PHE A 204 -3.40 -28.76 -4.15
N GLY A 205 -4.45 -29.12 -3.40
CA GLY A 205 -4.87 -30.51 -3.21
C GLY A 205 -3.89 -31.38 -2.43
N VAL A 206 -3.05 -30.78 -1.58
CA VAL A 206 -2.05 -31.52 -0.77
C VAL A 206 -2.72 -32.51 0.16
N SER A 207 -2.05 -33.59 0.52
CA SER A 207 -2.57 -34.61 1.43
C SER A 207 -1.76 -34.69 2.71
N LEU A 208 -2.44 -34.84 3.84
CA LEU A 208 -1.81 -34.94 5.15
C LEU A 208 -1.00 -36.24 5.26
N VAL A 209 0.25 -36.13 5.71
CA VAL A 209 1.14 -37.28 5.93
C VAL A 209 1.19 -37.61 7.41
N ALA A 210 1.58 -36.63 8.23
CA ALA A 210 1.68 -36.79 9.69
C ALA A 210 1.51 -35.43 10.39
N LYS A 211 1.10 -35.45 11.66
CA LYS A 211 1.06 -34.28 12.55
C LYS A 211 2.14 -34.41 13.62
N ALA A 212 2.77 -33.31 14.00
CA ALA A 212 3.75 -33.29 15.08
C ALA A 212 3.09 -33.55 16.43
N LEU A 213 3.89 -34.06 17.37
CA LEU A 213 3.51 -34.22 18.77
C LEU A 213 4.43 -33.34 19.62
N ARG A 214 3.82 -32.43 20.38
CA ARG A 214 4.49 -31.59 21.37
C ARG A 214 4.15 -32.12 22.75
N ASN A 215 5.17 -32.49 23.54
CA ASN A 215 4.98 -33.12 24.85
C ASN A 215 4.00 -34.31 24.83
N GLY A 216 4.00 -35.09 23.74
CA GLY A 216 3.10 -36.23 23.52
C GLY A 216 1.70 -35.87 23.01
N LEU A 217 1.37 -34.59 22.86
CA LEU A 217 0.04 -34.11 22.49
C LEU A 217 0.01 -33.66 21.02
N PRO A 218 -1.08 -33.96 20.27
CA PRO A 218 -1.24 -33.57 18.88
C PRO A 218 -1.82 -32.15 18.69
N PHE A 219 -1.72 -31.32 19.71
CA PHE A 219 -2.25 -29.96 19.74
C PHE A 219 -1.33 -29.01 20.51
N ASN A 220 -1.49 -27.71 20.24
CA ASN A 220 -0.89 -26.61 20.97
C ASN A 220 -1.92 -25.51 21.24
N HIS A 221 -1.48 -24.44 21.88
CA HIS A 221 -2.32 -23.28 22.15
C HIS A 221 -1.66 -21.98 21.68
N SER A 222 -2.52 -21.00 21.43
CA SER A 222 -2.17 -19.59 21.31
C SER A 222 -2.34 -18.91 22.66
N ALA A 223 -1.57 -17.87 22.92
CA ALA A 223 -1.69 -17.03 24.09
C ALA A 223 -1.79 -15.55 23.68
N ILE A 224 -2.60 -14.80 24.41
CA ILE A 224 -2.52 -13.34 24.46
C ILE A 224 -1.69 -12.98 25.70
N VAL A 225 -0.69 -12.16 25.49
CA VAL A 225 0.28 -11.74 26.51
C VAL A 225 0.19 -10.25 26.78
N VAL A 226 0.67 -9.81 27.94
CA VAL A 226 0.71 -8.43 28.41
C VAL A 226 2.07 -8.14 29.09
N PRO A 227 2.50 -6.88 29.19
CA PRO A 227 3.76 -6.54 29.84
C PRO A 227 3.72 -6.86 31.36
N PRO A 228 4.90 -6.98 32.00
CA PRO A 228 4.99 -7.17 33.44
C PRO A 228 4.24 -6.08 34.20
N GLY A 229 3.41 -6.45 35.17
CA GLY A 229 2.64 -5.50 35.99
C GLY A 229 1.52 -4.76 35.24
N SER A 230 1.12 -5.24 34.07
CA SER A 230 -0.01 -4.69 33.31
C SER A 230 -1.29 -4.62 34.15
N ARG A 231 -2.07 -3.55 33.95
CA ARG A 231 -3.42 -3.40 34.53
C ARG A 231 -4.50 -4.08 33.69
N ILE A 232 -4.14 -4.65 32.54
CA ILE A 232 -5.03 -5.42 31.67
C ILE A 232 -5.19 -6.81 32.29
N ALA A 233 -6.39 -7.12 32.77
CA ALA A 233 -6.74 -8.36 33.45
C ALA A 233 -7.78 -9.21 32.71
N ARG A 234 -8.37 -8.67 31.63
CA ARG A 234 -9.33 -9.39 30.77
C ARG A 234 -9.27 -8.88 29.32
N LEU A 235 -9.71 -9.69 28.37
CA LEU A 235 -9.59 -9.42 26.93
C LEU A 235 -10.32 -8.15 26.49
N GLU A 236 -11.44 -7.81 27.11
CA GLU A 236 -12.23 -6.61 26.78
C GLU A 236 -11.45 -5.32 27.00
N GLN A 237 -10.46 -5.34 27.92
CA GLN A 237 -9.62 -4.18 28.23
C GLN A 237 -8.51 -3.93 27.19
N ILE A 238 -8.40 -4.80 26.16
CA ILE A 238 -7.51 -4.59 25.01
C ILE A 238 -8.11 -3.58 24.03
N ALA A 239 -9.40 -3.27 24.11
CA ALA A 239 -9.97 -2.14 23.36
C ALA A 239 -9.22 -0.83 23.69
N GLY A 240 -8.82 -0.09 22.66
CA GLY A 240 -8.01 1.12 22.75
C GLY A 240 -6.56 0.87 23.19
N LYS A 241 -6.00 -0.32 22.91
CA LYS A 241 -4.60 -0.67 23.18
C LYS A 241 -3.83 -0.96 21.89
N ARG A 242 -2.50 -0.87 21.99
CA ARG A 242 -1.57 -1.27 20.91
C ARG A 242 -1.31 -2.76 20.99
N VAL A 243 -1.53 -3.49 19.90
CA VAL A 243 -1.40 -4.95 19.88
C VAL A 243 -0.33 -5.42 18.90
N ALA A 244 0.61 -6.22 19.38
CA ALA A 244 1.62 -6.88 18.55
C ALA A 244 1.13 -8.26 18.11
N PHE A 245 1.04 -8.48 16.80
CA PHE A 245 0.80 -9.80 16.21
C PHE A 245 2.07 -10.31 15.53
N GLY A 246 2.14 -11.62 15.30
CA GLY A 246 3.23 -12.23 14.54
C GLY A 246 3.05 -12.03 13.04
N ASP A 247 2.97 -13.12 12.29
CA ASP A 247 2.70 -13.09 10.85
C ASP A 247 1.19 -13.11 10.56
N GLU A 248 0.76 -12.41 9.50
CA GLU A 248 -0.66 -12.31 9.11
C GLU A 248 -1.28 -13.67 8.71
N ARG A 249 -0.47 -14.66 8.33
CA ARG A 249 -0.96 -16.02 8.04
C ARG A 249 -0.77 -16.98 9.21
N SER A 250 -0.25 -16.50 10.34
CA SER A 250 0.01 -17.35 11.50
C SER A 250 -1.28 -17.79 12.20
N THR A 251 -1.37 -19.09 12.49
CA THR A 251 -2.43 -19.65 13.33
C THR A 251 -2.35 -19.10 14.75
N SER A 252 -1.22 -19.28 15.43
CA SER A 252 -1.10 -19.02 16.86
C SER A 252 -0.76 -17.57 17.22
N SER A 253 -0.23 -16.78 16.30
CA SER A 253 0.16 -15.37 16.58
C SER A 253 -0.73 -14.31 15.94
N TYR A 254 -1.75 -14.71 15.17
CA TYR A 254 -2.71 -13.77 14.62
C TYR A 254 -4.15 -14.31 14.54
N LEU A 255 -4.40 -15.43 13.83
CA LEU A 255 -5.76 -15.98 13.69
C LEU A 255 -6.43 -16.24 15.05
N MET A 256 -5.76 -17.00 15.93
CA MET A 256 -6.32 -17.38 17.22
C MET A 256 -6.39 -16.20 18.22
N PRO A 257 -5.37 -15.32 18.33
CA PRO A 257 -5.49 -14.08 19.08
C PRO A 257 -6.65 -13.20 18.62
N ARG A 258 -6.82 -13.01 17.30
CA ARG A 258 -7.91 -12.23 16.74
C ARG A 258 -9.27 -12.87 17.01
N LEU A 259 -9.37 -14.19 16.95
CA LEU A 259 -10.59 -14.92 17.31
C LEU A 259 -10.94 -14.73 18.80
N MET A 260 -9.96 -14.85 19.70
CA MET A 260 -10.16 -14.65 21.14
C MET A 260 -10.64 -13.22 21.43
N LEU A 261 -10.03 -12.21 20.80
CA LEU A 261 -10.46 -10.81 20.91
C LEU A 261 -11.89 -10.61 20.37
N ALA A 262 -12.18 -11.13 19.18
CA ALA A 262 -13.50 -10.99 18.55
C ALA A 262 -14.61 -11.62 19.41
N ARG A 263 -14.36 -12.78 20.01
CA ARG A 263 -15.29 -13.45 20.92
C ARG A 263 -15.46 -12.72 22.26
N ALA A 264 -14.46 -11.96 22.69
CA ALA A 264 -14.57 -11.02 23.81
C ALA A 264 -15.23 -9.67 23.40
N GLY A 265 -15.70 -9.53 22.15
CA GLY A 265 -16.32 -8.31 21.66
C GLY A 265 -15.35 -7.20 21.27
N VAL A 266 -14.05 -7.50 21.13
CA VAL A 266 -13.02 -6.55 20.70
C VAL A 266 -12.65 -6.83 19.24
N ARG A 267 -12.97 -5.90 18.34
CA ARG A 267 -12.58 -5.98 16.92
C ARG A 267 -11.28 -5.22 16.70
N LEU A 268 -10.62 -5.46 15.56
CA LEU A 268 -9.40 -4.73 15.21
C LEU A 268 -9.60 -3.21 15.12
N ILE A 269 -10.78 -2.75 14.70
CA ILE A 269 -11.13 -1.31 14.64
C ILE A 269 -11.30 -0.69 16.03
N ASP A 270 -11.46 -1.51 17.07
CA ASP A 270 -11.59 -1.05 18.45
C ASP A 270 -10.22 -0.97 19.15
N LEU A 271 -9.11 -1.31 18.46
CA LEU A 271 -7.73 -1.15 18.94
C LEU A 271 -7.21 0.26 18.67
N ASP A 272 -6.23 0.72 19.44
CA ASP A 272 -5.54 1.99 19.16
C ASP A 272 -4.64 1.84 17.93
N GLU A 273 -3.84 0.77 17.92
CA GLU A 273 -2.99 0.36 16.80
C GLU A 273 -2.75 -1.16 16.85
N TYR A 274 -2.45 -1.77 15.71
CA TYR A 274 -1.86 -3.11 15.69
C TYR A 274 -0.77 -3.20 14.63
N SER A 275 0.26 -4.00 14.92
CA SER A 275 1.43 -4.17 14.05
C SER A 275 1.86 -5.62 13.97
N PHE A 276 2.39 -6.01 12.80
CA PHE A 276 2.92 -7.34 12.55
C PHE A 276 4.45 -7.35 12.73
N PHE A 277 4.92 -8.19 13.65
CA PHE A 277 6.35 -8.35 13.96
C PHE A 277 6.97 -9.59 13.30
N GLY A 278 6.17 -10.37 12.57
CA GLY A 278 6.57 -11.57 11.84
C GLY A 278 6.79 -12.78 12.75
N HIS A 279 7.78 -12.71 13.64
CA HIS A 279 8.18 -13.82 14.51
C HIS A 279 7.65 -13.66 15.95
N HIS A 280 7.33 -14.78 16.60
CA HIS A 280 6.78 -14.78 17.97
C HIS A 280 7.73 -14.11 18.98
N ASP A 281 9.04 -14.28 18.81
CA ASP A 281 10.04 -13.70 19.72
C ASP A 281 10.05 -12.18 19.65
N ARG A 282 9.85 -11.61 18.45
CA ARG A 282 9.73 -10.16 18.26
C ARG A 282 8.44 -9.60 18.85
N VAL A 283 7.34 -10.36 18.79
CA VAL A 283 6.10 -9.99 19.50
C VAL A 283 6.34 -9.92 21.00
N ALA A 284 7.03 -10.92 21.57
CA ALA A 284 7.35 -10.93 23.00
C ALA A 284 8.27 -9.77 23.38
N GLU A 285 9.28 -9.44 22.56
CA GLU A 285 10.17 -8.31 22.75
C GLU A 285 9.44 -6.97 22.67
N ALA A 286 8.53 -6.79 21.71
CA ALA A 286 7.71 -5.58 21.57
C ALA A 286 6.82 -5.33 22.80
N VAL A 287 6.22 -6.40 23.34
CA VAL A 287 5.40 -6.30 24.56
C VAL A 287 6.26 -6.02 25.79
N LEU A 288 7.38 -6.73 25.96
CA LEU A 288 8.31 -6.49 27.08
C LEU A 288 8.93 -5.08 27.03
N GLY A 289 9.21 -4.57 25.83
CA GLY A 289 9.78 -3.24 25.60
C GLY A 289 8.78 -2.09 25.70
N GLY A 290 7.48 -2.39 25.86
CA GLY A 290 6.42 -1.38 25.92
C GLY A 290 6.05 -0.75 24.57
N GLU A 291 6.52 -1.33 23.46
CA GLU A 291 6.10 -0.95 22.10
C GLU A 291 4.65 -1.36 21.84
N ALA A 292 4.21 -2.47 22.45
CA ALA A 292 2.82 -2.92 22.46
C ALA A 292 2.33 -3.18 23.89
N ASP A 293 1.03 -2.98 24.11
CA ASP A 293 0.39 -3.18 25.42
C ASP A 293 -0.13 -4.62 25.59
N ALA A 294 -0.33 -5.34 24.48
CA ALA A 294 -0.63 -6.75 24.44
C ALA A 294 -0.05 -7.39 23.17
N GLY A 295 0.05 -8.72 23.13
CA GLY A 295 0.47 -9.41 21.91
C GLY A 295 -0.04 -10.84 21.80
N GLY A 296 -0.08 -11.36 20.57
CA GLY A 296 -0.52 -12.73 20.27
C GLY A 296 0.63 -13.63 19.83
N MET A 297 0.80 -14.80 20.44
CA MET A 297 1.86 -15.76 20.09
C MET A 297 1.50 -17.20 20.47
N MET A 298 2.34 -18.18 20.13
CA MET A 298 2.20 -19.54 20.66
C MET A 298 2.45 -19.56 22.17
N GLU A 299 1.66 -20.33 22.91
CA GLU A 299 1.76 -20.45 24.37
C GLU A 299 3.17 -20.91 24.82
N ALA A 300 3.77 -21.85 24.09
CA ALA A 300 5.14 -22.32 24.38
C ALA A 300 6.16 -21.16 24.34
N THR A 301 6.04 -20.24 23.38
CA THR A 301 6.87 -19.03 23.33
C THR A 301 6.55 -18.10 24.50
N ALA A 302 5.27 -17.87 24.79
CA ALA A 302 4.85 -17.02 25.90
C ALA A 302 5.41 -17.52 27.24
N ARG A 303 5.36 -18.84 27.49
CA ARG A 303 5.92 -19.47 28.70
C ARG A 303 7.43 -19.32 28.81
N ARG A 304 8.17 -19.41 27.69
CA ARG A 304 9.61 -19.14 27.67
C ARG A 304 9.94 -17.69 28.05
N PHE A 305 9.14 -16.73 27.59
CA PHE A 305 9.33 -15.32 27.94
C PHE A 305 8.72 -14.93 29.29
N ALA A 306 7.91 -15.79 29.92
CA ALA A 306 7.39 -15.56 31.27
C ALA A 306 8.51 -15.46 32.32
N GLU A 307 9.63 -16.17 32.11
CA GLU A 307 10.85 -16.03 32.93
C GLU A 307 11.44 -14.62 32.89
N ARG A 308 11.15 -13.85 31.83
CA ARG A 308 11.53 -12.44 31.66
C ARG A 308 10.43 -11.46 32.11
N GLY A 309 9.37 -11.96 32.75
CA GLY A 309 8.27 -11.16 33.30
C GLY A 309 7.05 -10.98 32.38
N LEU A 310 7.04 -11.58 31.19
CA LEU A 310 5.89 -11.51 30.28
C LEU A 310 4.67 -12.19 30.92
N GLY A 311 3.53 -11.49 30.99
CA GLY A 311 2.29 -12.04 31.56
C GLY A 311 1.44 -12.73 30.50
N ILE A 312 0.89 -13.91 30.82
CA ILE A 312 -0.10 -14.60 29.97
C ILE A 312 -1.50 -14.18 30.44
N LEU A 313 -2.25 -13.49 29.58
CA LEU A 313 -3.59 -12.99 29.87
C LEU A 313 -4.67 -14.03 29.55
N ALA A 314 -4.55 -14.70 28.41
CA ALA A 314 -5.51 -15.71 27.95
C ALA A 314 -4.79 -16.77 27.12
N VAL A 315 -5.35 -17.98 27.12
CA VAL A 315 -4.88 -19.11 26.31
C VAL A 315 -6.07 -19.63 25.49
N SER A 316 -5.82 -19.98 24.22
CA SER A 316 -6.84 -20.49 23.32
C SER A 316 -7.24 -21.93 23.67
N PRO A 317 -8.38 -22.42 23.15
CA PRO A 317 -8.62 -23.86 23.04
C PRO A 317 -7.54 -24.57 22.21
N ASP A 318 -7.55 -25.90 22.24
CA ASP A 318 -6.67 -26.77 21.46
C ASP A 318 -6.66 -26.38 19.98
N ILE A 319 -5.45 -26.19 19.45
CA ILE A 319 -5.16 -25.97 18.04
C ILE A 319 -4.38 -27.20 17.56
N PRO A 320 -4.74 -27.83 16.44
CA PRO A 320 -3.94 -28.92 15.87
C PRO A 320 -2.47 -28.52 15.72
N GLU A 321 -1.57 -29.47 15.99
CA GLU A 321 -0.14 -29.23 15.78
C GLU A 321 0.23 -29.07 14.30
N PHE A 322 1.47 -28.66 14.06
CA PHE A 322 2.00 -28.50 12.72
C PHE A 322 2.08 -29.86 12.01
N CYS A 323 2.09 -29.86 10.69
CA CYS A 323 2.01 -31.11 9.94
C CYS A 323 2.96 -31.19 8.77
N VAL A 324 3.28 -32.43 8.41
CA VAL A 324 3.89 -32.77 7.15
C VAL A 324 2.80 -33.15 6.17
N VAL A 325 2.86 -32.59 4.97
CA VAL A 325 1.96 -32.89 3.86
C VAL A 325 2.72 -33.39 2.66
N ALA A 326 2.04 -34.12 1.78
CA ALA A 326 2.51 -34.53 0.47
C ALA A 326 1.82 -33.68 -0.60
N ALA A 327 2.55 -33.28 -1.63
CA ALA A 327 1.96 -32.66 -2.82
C ALA A 327 0.96 -33.60 -3.51
N ALA A 328 -0.04 -33.04 -4.20
CA ALA A 328 -1.10 -33.82 -4.86
C ALA A 328 -0.61 -34.85 -5.90
N GLY A 329 0.61 -34.70 -6.42
CA GLY A 329 1.22 -35.64 -7.38
C GLY A 329 2.13 -36.70 -6.74
N THR A 330 2.36 -36.62 -5.44
CA THR A 330 3.26 -37.54 -4.73
C THR A 330 2.66 -38.95 -4.74
N PRO A 331 3.37 -39.98 -5.23
CA PRO A 331 2.86 -41.35 -5.24
C PRO A 331 2.46 -41.83 -3.85
N ALA A 332 1.30 -42.48 -3.72
CA ALA A 332 0.80 -42.98 -2.42
C ALA A 332 1.83 -43.85 -1.67
N PRO A 333 2.53 -44.81 -2.29
CA PRO A 333 3.56 -45.60 -1.59
C PRO A 333 4.71 -44.76 -1.02
N LEU A 334 5.06 -43.65 -1.69
CA LEU A 334 6.09 -42.73 -1.18
C LEU A 334 5.57 -41.91 0.01
N ALA A 335 4.33 -41.42 -0.07
CA ALA A 335 3.70 -40.70 1.04
C ALA A 335 3.51 -41.60 2.27
N ASP A 336 3.11 -42.86 2.06
CA ASP A 336 2.99 -43.87 3.12
C ASP A 336 4.34 -44.20 3.74
N ARG A 337 5.39 -44.34 2.92
CA ARG A 337 6.75 -44.56 3.42
C ARG A 337 7.26 -43.39 4.27
N VAL A 338 7.02 -42.15 3.86
CA VAL A 338 7.36 -40.98 4.67
C VAL A 338 6.54 -40.94 5.96
N ARG A 339 5.24 -41.30 5.91
CA ARG A 339 4.43 -41.43 7.12
C ARG A 339 5.04 -42.43 8.10
N GLU A 340 5.37 -43.64 7.64
CA GLU A 340 6.00 -44.68 8.46
C GLU A 340 7.31 -44.21 9.11
N LEU A 341 8.16 -43.51 8.37
CA LEU A 341 9.41 -42.96 8.90
C LEU A 341 9.14 -41.90 9.97
N LEU A 342 8.24 -40.96 9.70
CA LEU A 342 7.91 -39.88 10.64
C LEU A 342 7.26 -40.42 11.92
N THR A 343 6.24 -41.27 11.81
CA THR A 343 5.56 -41.87 12.96
C THR A 343 6.41 -42.93 13.66
N GLY A 344 7.44 -43.43 12.98
CA GLY A 344 8.46 -44.29 13.55
C GLY A 344 9.35 -43.58 14.55
N LEU A 345 9.62 -42.28 14.40
CA LEU A 345 10.48 -41.50 15.32
C LEU A 345 9.95 -41.55 16.76
N SER A 346 10.81 -41.97 17.69
CA SER A 346 10.42 -42.14 19.10
C SER A 346 11.29 -41.32 20.03
N ALA A 347 10.68 -40.51 20.89
CA ALA A 347 11.38 -39.80 21.97
C ALA A 347 12.11 -40.72 22.96
N SER A 348 11.80 -42.02 22.99
CA SER A 348 12.53 -42.99 23.81
C SER A 348 13.91 -43.36 23.26
N ARG A 349 14.18 -43.10 21.97
CA ARG A 349 15.49 -43.35 21.34
C ARG A 349 16.32 -42.07 21.34
N PRO A 350 17.54 -42.05 21.90
CA PRO A 350 18.34 -40.83 21.99
C PRO A 350 18.65 -40.16 20.65
N GLU A 351 18.82 -40.94 19.57
CA GLU A 351 19.11 -40.40 18.24
C GLU A 351 17.88 -39.70 17.64
N ASP A 352 16.74 -40.37 17.65
CA ASP A 352 15.45 -39.81 17.24
C ASP A 352 15.08 -38.57 18.07
N LEU A 353 15.32 -38.60 19.38
CA LEU A 353 15.05 -37.46 20.25
C LEU A 353 15.87 -36.24 19.84
N ARG A 354 17.12 -36.41 19.39
CA ARG A 354 17.93 -35.28 18.86
C ARG A 354 17.32 -34.72 17.58
N ILE A 355 16.83 -35.58 16.68
CA ILE A 355 16.15 -35.15 15.44
C ILE A 355 14.91 -34.33 15.77
N LEU A 356 14.06 -34.83 16.67
CA LEU A 356 12.84 -34.15 17.10
C LEU A 356 13.13 -32.82 17.79
N LYS A 357 14.08 -32.81 18.74
CA LYS A 357 14.47 -31.62 19.49
C LYS A 357 15.18 -30.56 18.66
N SER A 358 15.78 -30.96 17.54
CA SER A 358 16.34 -30.03 16.56
C SER A 358 15.26 -29.15 15.93
N ILE A 359 14.04 -29.66 15.75
CA ILE A 359 12.91 -28.89 15.22
C ILE A 359 12.34 -27.96 16.30
N SER A 360 12.02 -28.53 17.46
CA SER A 360 11.52 -27.81 18.63
C SER A 360 11.87 -28.59 19.89
N SER A 361 12.33 -27.92 20.94
CA SER A 361 12.89 -28.58 22.14
C SER A 361 11.90 -29.48 22.90
N ASP A 362 10.60 -29.29 22.67
CA ASP A 362 9.46 -29.97 23.27
C ASP A 362 8.75 -30.93 22.30
N TYR A 363 9.32 -31.17 21.12
CA TYR A 363 8.82 -32.20 20.20
C TYR A 363 9.18 -33.61 20.68
N THR A 364 8.19 -34.50 20.61
CA THR A 364 8.28 -35.88 21.10
C THR A 364 8.00 -36.93 20.04
N GLY A 365 7.51 -36.54 18.86
CA GLY A 365 7.26 -37.48 17.77
C GLY A 365 6.34 -36.91 16.70
N PHE A 366 5.87 -37.79 15.83
CA PHE A 366 4.79 -37.52 14.89
C PHE A 366 3.72 -38.62 14.99
N ALA A 367 2.48 -38.26 14.68
CA ALA A 367 1.36 -39.20 14.63
C ALA A 367 0.65 -39.11 13.28
N ALA A 368 -0.09 -40.16 12.93
CA ALA A 368 -1.09 -40.06 11.87
C ALA A 368 -2.13 -38.98 12.26
N GLY A 369 -2.62 -38.24 11.26
CA GLY A 369 -3.68 -37.25 11.43
C GLY A 369 -4.72 -37.39 10.33
N ALA A 370 -5.88 -36.79 10.55
CA ALA A 370 -6.94 -36.70 9.56
C ALA A 370 -7.17 -35.25 9.12
N ASP A 371 -7.70 -35.04 7.92
CA ASP A 371 -8.03 -33.69 7.44
C ASP A 371 -9.05 -32.98 8.35
N ALA A 372 -9.97 -33.77 8.93
CA ALA A 372 -10.99 -33.33 9.87
C ALA A 372 -10.39 -32.78 11.18
N ASP A 373 -9.17 -33.17 11.55
CA ASP A 373 -8.49 -32.61 12.73
C ASP A 373 -8.35 -31.08 12.61
N TYR A 374 -8.34 -30.53 11.39
CA TYR A 374 -8.15 -29.10 11.10
C TYR A 374 -9.45 -28.33 10.89
N ASP A 375 -10.62 -28.95 11.08
CA ASP A 375 -11.91 -28.29 10.86
C ASP A 375 -12.13 -27.11 11.82
N GLY A 376 -11.66 -27.21 13.06
CA GLY A 376 -11.69 -26.07 14.00
C GLY A 376 -10.93 -24.85 13.48
N VAL A 377 -9.84 -25.06 12.73
CA VAL A 377 -9.07 -23.98 12.10
C VAL A 377 -9.84 -23.40 10.90
N ARG A 378 -10.52 -24.25 10.10
CA ARG A 378 -11.40 -23.78 9.00
C ARG A 378 -12.53 -22.91 9.53
N THR A 379 -13.19 -23.35 10.61
CA THR A 379 -14.23 -22.56 11.27
C THR A 379 -13.68 -21.23 11.78
N SER A 380 -12.50 -21.25 12.40
CA SER A 380 -11.84 -20.03 12.90
C SER A 380 -11.52 -19.05 11.76
N VAL A 381 -10.99 -19.53 10.63
CA VAL A 381 -10.74 -18.71 9.44
C VAL A 381 -12.03 -18.12 8.87
N GLN A 382 -13.11 -18.92 8.81
CA GLN A 382 -14.41 -18.44 8.35
C GLN A 382 -14.96 -17.33 9.26
N GLU A 383 -14.88 -17.52 10.57
CA GLU A 383 -15.38 -16.55 11.57
C GLU A 383 -14.59 -15.24 11.53
N VAL A 384 -13.27 -15.32 11.38
CA VAL A 384 -12.37 -14.16 11.47
C VAL A 384 -12.23 -13.43 10.13
N TYR A 385 -12.11 -14.15 9.02
CA TYR A 385 -11.80 -13.59 7.70
C TYR A 385 -12.95 -13.68 6.69
N GLY A 386 -14.01 -14.44 7.00
CA GLY A 386 -15.09 -14.70 6.03
C GLY A 386 -14.68 -15.60 4.86
N ILE A 387 -13.52 -16.27 4.94
CA ILE A 387 -12.98 -17.13 3.89
C ILE A 387 -13.35 -18.58 4.17
N THR A 388 -14.00 -19.23 3.19
CA THR A 388 -14.35 -20.65 3.29
C THR A 388 -13.29 -21.51 2.63
N TYR A 389 -12.59 -22.32 3.42
CA TYR A 389 -11.80 -23.43 2.91
C TYR A 389 -12.60 -24.72 3.06
N THR A 390 -12.92 -25.37 1.94
CA THR A 390 -13.58 -26.68 1.94
C THR A 390 -12.58 -27.78 2.31
N GLY A 391 -12.99 -28.70 3.18
CA GLY A 391 -12.30 -29.99 3.35
C GLY A 391 -12.35 -30.72 2.02
N GLY A 392 -11.18 -31.09 1.48
CA GLY A 392 -11.14 -31.81 0.20
C GLY A 392 -11.82 -33.16 0.38
N GLY A 393 -12.93 -33.38 -0.34
CA GLY A 393 -13.73 -34.61 -0.29
C GLY A 393 -12.88 -35.87 -0.45
N ALA A 394 -13.35 -36.93 0.21
CA ALA A 394 -12.73 -38.24 0.33
C ALA A 394 -12.32 -38.87 -1.01
#